data_AF-A0A3D6ERW2-F1
#
_entry.id   AF-A0A3D6ERW2-F1
#
_cell.length_a   1.000
_cell.length_b   1.000
_cell.length_c   1.000
_cell.angle_alpha   90.00
_cell.angle_beta   90.00
_cell.angle_gamma   90.00
#
_symmetry.space_group_name_H-M   'P 1'
#
loop_
_entity.id
_entity.type
_entity.pdbx_description
1 polymer ?
#
loop_
_entity_poly.entity_id
_entity_poly.type
_entity_poly.pdbx_seq_one_letter_code
_entity_poly.pdbx_strand_id
1 'polypeptide(L)'
;MSNQLTNQNEPLKILVFSASLRKTSLNTVLAKLAAEVIESIGGKVDFANMNEFDCPSFNQDMEGSSHPKGAEELNRRMLASDAFVIASPEYNGSMPGLLKNSIDWVSRFRPQPFNERHALLMSASPSMGGGNKALWSLRMPLEHLGARVFPDMFSLAMAHKAFTPEGKIIDETLAKRFGSNIIAFMSLVEAAKNYPCIKKAWVEFLGEQTDAATDRVE
;
A
#
# COMPACT_ATOMS: atom_id res chain seq x y z
N MET A 1 5.70 3.18 38.76
CA MET A 1 5.44 4.11 37.65
C MET A 1 4.57 3.36 36.66
N SER A 2 3.37 3.86 36.41
CA SER A 2 2.29 3.16 35.69
C SER A 2 2.66 2.93 34.22
N ASN A 3 2.80 1.67 33.81
CA ASN A 3 2.70 1.29 32.41
C ASN A 3 1.26 1.54 31.95
N GLN A 4 1.00 2.71 31.38
CA GLN A 4 -0.18 2.93 30.56
C GLN A 4 -0.01 2.06 29.31
N LEU A 5 -0.67 0.90 29.32
CA LEU A 5 -0.92 0.13 28.11
C LEU A 5 -1.58 1.07 27.10
N THR A 6 -0.88 1.33 26.01
CA THR A 6 -1.32 2.15 24.88
C THR A 6 -2.70 1.69 24.40
N ASN A 7 -3.59 2.66 24.15
CA ASN A 7 -4.98 2.51 23.72
C ASN A 7 -5.22 1.30 22.77
N GLN A 8 -5.75 0.20 23.30
CA GLN A 8 -6.22 -0.94 22.50
C GLN A 8 -7.52 -0.66 21.71
N ASN A 9 -7.95 0.60 21.59
CA ASN A 9 -9.28 0.99 21.11
C ASN A 9 -9.29 1.89 19.86
N GLU A 10 -8.15 2.26 19.28
CA GLU A 10 -8.17 3.02 18.03
C GLU A 10 -8.15 2.08 16.81
N PRO A 11 -9.13 2.21 15.88
CA PRO A 11 -9.17 1.38 14.69
C PRO A 11 -7.93 1.64 13.83
N LEU A 12 -7.39 0.56 13.24
CA LEU A 12 -6.29 0.68 12.28
C LEU A 12 -6.74 1.53 11.07
N LYS A 13 -5.97 2.56 10.76
CA LYS A 13 -6.21 3.45 9.62
C LYS A 13 -5.46 2.92 8.42
N ILE A 14 -6.18 2.53 7.37
CA ILE A 14 -5.59 1.91 6.18
C ILE A 14 -5.87 2.79 4.96
N LEU A 15 -4.82 3.24 4.29
CA LEU A 15 -4.95 3.85 2.98
C LEU A 15 -5.15 2.76 1.93
N VAL A 16 -6.29 2.75 1.24
CA VAL A 16 -6.59 1.76 0.18
C VAL A 16 -6.74 2.49 -1.14
N PHE A 17 -5.97 2.14 -2.16
CA PHE A 17 -6.11 2.80 -3.45
C PHE A 17 -5.91 1.87 -4.66
N SER A 18 -6.63 2.23 -5.71
CA SER A 18 -6.48 1.63 -7.05
C SER A 18 -5.43 2.39 -7.83
N ALA A 19 -4.35 1.73 -8.23
CA ALA A 19 -3.26 2.31 -9.02
C ALA A 19 -3.57 2.32 -10.52
N SER A 20 -4.77 2.78 -10.89
CA SER A 20 -5.25 2.84 -12.28
C SER A 20 -6.03 4.12 -12.53
N LEU A 21 -5.75 4.78 -13.66
CA LEU A 21 -6.52 5.94 -14.14
C LEU A 21 -7.77 5.56 -14.95
N ARG A 22 -7.95 4.28 -15.32
CA ARG A 22 -9.12 3.82 -16.07
C ARG A 22 -10.38 3.91 -15.20
N LYS A 23 -11.41 4.60 -15.70
CA LYS A 23 -12.73 4.74 -15.04
C LYS A 23 -13.37 3.40 -14.66
N THR A 24 -13.24 2.39 -15.52
CA THR A 24 -13.81 1.04 -15.35
C THR A 24 -12.75 0.00 -14.96
N SER A 25 -11.76 0.39 -14.15
CA SER A 25 -10.71 -0.53 -13.74
C SER A 25 -11.21 -1.63 -12.81
N LEU A 26 -10.88 -2.87 -13.15
CA LEU A 26 -11.09 -4.03 -12.27
C LEU A 26 -10.31 -3.91 -10.95
N ASN A 27 -9.20 -3.15 -10.95
CA ASN A 27 -8.44 -2.87 -9.72
C ASN A 27 -9.18 -1.90 -8.81
N THR A 28 -10.00 -1.01 -9.35
CA THR A 28 -10.87 -0.14 -8.54
C THR A 28 -11.98 -0.95 -7.88
N VAL A 29 -12.55 -1.94 -8.58
CA VAL A 29 -13.50 -2.89 -7.98
C VAL A 29 -12.84 -3.69 -6.86
N LEU A 30 -11.65 -4.25 -7.11
CA LEU A 30 -10.91 -5.02 -6.11
C LEU A 30 -10.51 -4.17 -4.89
N ALA A 31 -10.05 -2.94 -5.09
CA ALA A 31 -9.70 -2.03 -3.99
C ALA A 31 -10.91 -1.67 -3.13
N LYS A 32 -12.08 -1.42 -3.74
CA LYS A 32 -13.33 -1.18 -3.00
C LYS A 32 -13.76 -2.40 -2.19
N LEU A 33 -13.67 -3.58 -2.78
CA LEU A 33 -13.94 -4.83 -2.06
C LEU A 33 -12.98 -5.03 -0.88
N ALA A 34 -11.70 -4.68 -1.03
CA ALA A 34 -10.74 -4.71 0.06
C ALA A 34 -11.12 -3.73 1.19
N ALA A 35 -11.52 -2.51 0.82
CA ALA A 35 -11.98 -1.51 1.77
C ALA A 35 -13.18 -2.02 2.60
N GLU A 36 -14.19 -2.59 1.94
CA GLU A 36 -15.36 -3.17 2.61
C GLU A 36 -14.98 -4.30 3.59
N VAL A 37 -14.04 -5.17 3.20
CA VAL A 37 -13.55 -6.24 4.10
C VAL A 37 -12.83 -5.64 5.31
N ILE A 38 -11.94 -4.66 5.10
CA ILE A 38 -11.21 -3.97 6.18
C ILE A 38 -12.18 -3.31 7.17
N GLU A 39 -13.20 -2.60 6.67
CA GLU A 39 -14.22 -1.96 7.51
C GLU A 39 -15.07 -2.98 8.27
N SER A 40 -15.40 -4.12 7.65
CA SER A 40 -16.19 -5.18 8.28
C SER A 40 -15.51 -5.83 9.48
N ILE A 41 -14.18 -5.70 9.58
CA ILE A 41 -13.37 -6.22 10.69
C ILE A 41 -12.82 -5.10 11.59
N GLY A 42 -13.41 -3.90 11.54
CA GLY A 42 -13.13 -2.80 12.47
C GLY A 42 -11.98 -1.87 12.06
N GLY A 43 -11.41 -2.03 10.86
CA GLY A 43 -10.48 -1.05 10.31
C GLY A 43 -11.19 0.23 9.83
N LYS A 44 -10.45 1.34 9.75
CA LYS A 44 -10.92 2.59 9.13
C LYS A 44 -10.20 2.80 7.81
N VAL A 45 -10.94 2.93 6.72
CA VAL A 45 -10.35 3.10 5.40
C VAL A 45 -10.30 4.57 4.98
N ASP A 46 -9.15 5.00 4.47
CA ASP A 46 -9.01 6.16 3.60
C ASP A 46 -8.92 5.63 2.16
N PHE A 47 -10.00 5.75 1.39
CA PHE A 47 -10.03 5.27 0.02
C PHE A 47 -9.59 6.37 -0.96
N ALA A 48 -8.71 6.02 -1.88
CA ALA A 48 -8.26 6.94 -2.93
C ALA A 48 -8.23 6.29 -4.32
N ASN A 49 -8.25 7.13 -5.35
CA ASN A 49 -7.95 6.74 -6.72
C ASN A 49 -6.64 7.37 -7.17
N MET A 50 -5.94 6.70 -8.09
CA MET A 50 -4.63 7.13 -8.56
C MET A 50 -4.57 8.55 -9.14
N ASN A 51 -5.69 9.07 -9.66
CA ASN A 51 -5.76 10.44 -10.19
C ASN A 51 -5.57 11.50 -9.10
N GLU A 52 -5.79 11.17 -7.83
CA GLU A 52 -5.52 12.05 -6.69
C GLU A 52 -4.01 12.19 -6.42
N PHE A 53 -3.21 11.25 -6.93
CA PHE A 53 -1.75 11.19 -6.76
C PHE A 53 -0.99 11.48 -8.06
N ASP A 54 -1.68 11.99 -9.08
CA ASP A 54 -1.09 12.26 -10.38
C ASP A 54 -0.01 13.34 -10.27
N CYS A 55 1.11 13.09 -10.93
CA CYS A 55 2.30 13.92 -10.86
C CYS A 55 2.90 14.07 -12.26
N PRO A 56 3.57 15.18 -12.58
CA PRO A 56 4.41 15.24 -13.77
C PRO A 56 5.47 14.13 -13.72
N SER A 57 6.03 13.76 -14.86
CA SER A 57 7.17 12.84 -14.90
C SER A 57 8.25 13.32 -13.94
N PHE A 58 8.77 12.41 -13.13
CA PHE A 58 9.79 12.70 -12.15
C PHE A 58 11.00 13.34 -12.83
N ASN A 59 11.37 14.52 -12.33
CA ASN A 59 12.56 15.25 -12.74
C ASN A 59 13.19 15.81 -11.47
N GLN A 60 14.40 15.35 -11.16
CA GLN A 60 15.10 15.78 -9.95
C GLN A 60 15.42 17.28 -9.95
N ASP A 61 15.55 17.92 -11.12
CA ASP A 61 15.75 19.38 -11.21
C ASP A 61 14.53 20.18 -10.72
N MET A 62 13.37 19.53 -10.64
CA MET A 62 12.15 20.10 -10.06
C MET A 62 12.06 19.89 -8.53
N GLU A 63 13.03 19.21 -7.92
CA GLU A 63 13.20 19.18 -6.45
C GLU A 63 13.68 20.57 -5.98
N GLY A 64 12.71 21.48 -5.87
CA GLY A 64 12.89 22.82 -5.31
C GLY A 64 12.29 22.94 -3.92
N SER A 65 11.66 24.08 -3.62
CA SER A 65 11.03 24.34 -2.32
C SER A 65 9.67 23.65 -2.09
N SER A 66 9.11 22.95 -3.09
CA SER A 66 7.80 22.30 -3.00
C SER A 66 7.71 21.04 -3.87
N HIS A 67 6.89 20.07 -3.44
CA HIS A 67 6.62 18.85 -4.21
C HIS A 67 5.34 19.00 -5.05
N PRO A 68 5.11 18.19 -6.11
CA PRO A 68 3.83 18.19 -6.82
C PRO A 68 2.67 17.83 -5.88
N LYS A 69 1.51 18.47 -6.07
CA LYS A 69 0.32 18.27 -5.21
C LYS A 69 -0.09 16.81 -5.04
N GLY A 70 0.01 15.99 -6.09
CA GLY A 70 -0.30 14.56 -6.01
C GLY A 70 0.65 13.80 -5.09
N ALA A 71 1.94 14.18 -5.07
CA ALA A 71 2.94 13.61 -4.18
C ALA A 71 2.73 14.10 -2.74
N GLU A 72 2.41 15.38 -2.55
CA GLU A 72 2.04 15.93 -1.23
C GLU A 72 0.82 15.21 -0.64
N GLU A 73 -0.20 14.96 -1.45
CA GLU A 73 -1.41 14.29 -1.03
C GLU A 73 -1.18 12.81 -0.68
N LEU A 74 -0.40 12.08 -1.50
CA LEU A 74 -0.02 10.70 -1.17
C LEU A 74 0.80 10.64 0.12
N ASN A 75 1.80 11.52 0.28
CA ASN A 75 2.59 11.64 1.51
C ASN A 75 1.70 11.92 2.73
N ARG A 76 0.78 12.89 2.62
CA ARG A 76 -0.15 13.23 3.70
C ARG A 76 -1.00 12.04 4.15
N ARG A 77 -1.56 11.27 3.21
CA ARG A 77 -2.38 10.08 3.53
C ARG A 77 -1.56 8.93 4.07
N MET A 78 -0.35 8.73 3.56
CA MET A 78 0.59 7.73 4.09
C MET A 78 0.99 8.04 5.55
N LEU A 79 1.27 9.31 5.87
CA LEU A 79 1.59 9.70 7.25
C LEU A 79 0.40 9.58 8.21
N ALA A 80 -0.83 9.75 7.70
CA ALA A 80 -2.06 9.62 8.47
C ALA A 80 -2.57 8.18 8.65
N SER A 81 -1.97 7.21 7.97
CA SER A 81 -2.35 5.79 8.02
C SER A 81 -1.32 4.95 8.78
N ASP A 82 -1.78 3.81 9.31
CA ASP A 82 -0.93 2.79 9.93
C ASP A 82 -0.29 1.90 8.86
N ALA A 83 -1.00 1.66 7.75
CA ALA A 83 -0.58 0.83 6.63
C ALA A 83 -1.31 1.24 5.34
N PHE A 84 -0.87 0.71 4.21
CA PHE A 84 -1.51 0.96 2.92
C PHE A 84 -1.74 -0.31 2.09
N VAL A 85 -2.67 -0.24 1.15
CA VAL A 85 -3.09 -1.34 0.30
C VAL A 85 -3.22 -0.83 -1.13
N ILE A 86 -2.53 -1.49 -2.06
CA ILE A 86 -2.47 -1.08 -3.47
C ILE A 86 -3.09 -2.17 -4.34
N ALA A 87 -4.16 -1.84 -5.05
CA ALA A 87 -4.65 -2.64 -6.17
C ALA A 87 -4.04 -2.12 -7.48
N SER A 88 -3.05 -2.81 -8.02
CA SER A 88 -2.31 -2.38 -9.21
C SER A 88 -2.60 -3.26 -10.43
N PRO A 89 -2.94 -2.69 -11.60
CA PRO A 89 -2.93 -3.46 -12.84
C PRO A 89 -1.50 -3.86 -13.24
N GLU A 90 -1.40 -4.76 -14.23
CA GLU A 90 -0.14 -5.10 -14.89
C GLU A 90 -0.10 -4.50 -16.29
N TYR A 91 0.93 -3.70 -16.58
CA TYR A 91 1.21 -3.17 -17.90
C TYR A 91 2.53 -3.75 -18.40
N ASN A 92 2.46 -4.50 -19.50
CA ASN A 92 3.62 -5.09 -20.17
C ASN A 92 4.55 -5.89 -19.22
N GLY A 93 3.98 -6.59 -18.24
CA GLY A 93 4.73 -7.42 -17.30
C GLY A 93 5.30 -6.69 -16.07
N SER A 94 4.95 -5.42 -15.86
CA SER A 94 5.40 -4.63 -14.72
C SER A 94 4.28 -3.75 -14.16
N MET A 95 4.58 -3.04 -13.07
CA MET A 95 3.71 -2.01 -12.50
C MET A 95 3.47 -0.87 -13.51
N PRO A 96 2.37 -0.11 -13.38
CA PRO A 96 2.15 1.07 -14.21
C PRO A 96 3.24 2.13 -14.00
N GLY A 97 3.69 2.75 -15.09
CA GLY A 97 4.71 3.81 -15.01
C GLY A 97 4.29 4.99 -14.11
N LEU A 98 3.00 5.36 -14.13
CA LEU A 98 2.44 6.37 -13.23
C LEU A 98 2.57 6.01 -11.75
N LEU A 99 2.53 4.72 -11.40
CA LEU A 99 2.64 4.29 -10.01
C LEU A 99 4.09 4.41 -9.56
N LYS A 100 5.02 3.97 -10.41
CA LYS A 100 6.45 4.17 -10.19
C LYS A 100 6.79 5.66 -10.07
N ASN A 101 6.22 6.50 -10.92
CA ASN A 101 6.41 7.94 -10.89
C ASN A 101 5.98 8.56 -9.55
N SER A 102 4.80 8.19 -9.03
CA SER A 102 4.34 8.65 -7.71
C SER A 102 5.24 8.13 -6.59
N ILE A 103 5.73 6.89 -6.66
CA ILE A 103 6.70 6.35 -5.69
C ILE A 103 7.99 7.18 -5.71
N ASP A 104 8.51 7.51 -6.89
CA ASP A 104 9.74 8.28 -7.06
C ASP A 104 9.61 9.67 -6.43
N TRP A 105 8.52 10.38 -6.72
CA TRP A 105 8.23 11.67 -6.07
C TRP A 105 8.10 11.55 -4.55
N VAL A 106 7.34 10.57 -4.06
CA VAL A 106 7.09 10.42 -2.62
C VAL A 106 8.34 9.96 -1.86
N SER A 107 9.30 9.32 -2.53
CA SER A 107 10.59 8.96 -1.93
C SER A 107 11.46 10.18 -1.55
N ARG A 108 11.11 11.38 -2.01
CA ARG A 108 11.87 12.63 -1.79
C ARG A 108 11.50 13.40 -0.55
N PHE A 109 10.38 13.08 0.09
CA PHE A 109 10.04 13.63 1.39
C PHE A 109 11.07 13.19 2.46
N ARG A 110 11.23 14.04 3.47
CA ARG A 110 12.05 13.79 4.66
C ARG A 110 11.21 14.12 5.89
N PRO A 111 10.95 13.16 6.80
CA PRO A 111 11.27 11.73 6.69
C PRO A 111 10.61 11.06 5.47
N GLN A 112 11.31 10.11 4.84
CA GLN A 112 10.78 9.32 3.72
C GLN A 112 9.62 8.43 4.25
N PRO A 113 8.40 8.49 3.67
CA PRO A 113 7.17 8.00 4.30
C PRO A 113 6.85 6.51 4.13
N PHE A 114 7.49 5.79 3.21
CA PHE A 114 7.39 4.34 3.02
C PHE A 114 8.13 3.54 4.10
N ASN A 115 9.17 4.10 4.71
CA ASN A 115 9.96 3.38 5.70
C ASN A 115 9.09 2.85 6.84
N GLU A 116 9.26 1.57 7.17
CA GLU A 116 8.50 0.80 8.16
C GLU A 116 6.99 0.69 7.91
N ARG A 117 6.47 1.26 6.82
CA ARG A 117 5.06 1.16 6.50
C ARG A 117 4.72 -0.21 5.97
N HIS A 118 3.64 -0.77 6.50
CA HIS A 118 3.15 -2.06 6.07
C HIS A 118 2.30 -1.89 4.81
N ALA A 119 2.45 -2.82 3.87
CA ALA A 119 1.78 -2.76 2.58
C ALA A 119 1.15 -4.10 2.19
N LEU A 120 -0.08 -4.10 1.68
CA LEU A 120 -0.65 -5.26 0.99
C LEU A 120 -0.78 -4.96 -0.51
N LEU A 121 -0.24 -5.84 -1.35
CA LEU A 121 -0.30 -5.71 -2.80
C LEU A 121 -1.35 -6.66 -3.37
N MET A 122 -2.21 -6.13 -4.22
CA MET A 122 -3.20 -6.92 -4.94
C MET A 122 -3.33 -6.49 -6.40
N SER A 123 -3.85 -7.37 -7.25
CA SER A 123 -4.11 -7.10 -8.66
C SER A 123 -5.36 -7.81 -9.14
N ALA A 124 -6.07 -7.16 -10.04
CA ALA A 124 -7.13 -7.75 -10.84
C ALA A 124 -6.80 -7.58 -12.33
N SER A 125 -6.71 -8.69 -13.06
CA SER A 125 -6.37 -8.71 -14.48
C SER A 125 -7.35 -9.57 -15.28
N PRO A 126 -7.68 -9.19 -16.52
CA PRO A 126 -8.44 -10.08 -17.40
C PRO A 126 -7.63 -11.29 -17.88
N SER A 127 -6.32 -11.31 -17.67
CA SER A 127 -5.46 -12.43 -18.03
C SER A 127 -5.50 -13.58 -17.02
N MET A 128 -5.02 -14.76 -17.41
CA MET A 128 -4.83 -15.90 -16.52
C MET A 128 -3.75 -15.66 -15.44
N GLY A 129 -2.83 -14.72 -15.66
CA GLY A 129 -1.75 -14.42 -14.70
C GLY A 129 -2.19 -13.51 -13.54
N GLY A 130 -3.40 -12.95 -13.59
CA GLY A 130 -3.97 -12.10 -12.53
C GLY A 130 -3.22 -10.81 -12.23
N GLY A 131 -2.17 -10.48 -12.99
CA GLY A 131 -1.30 -9.31 -12.76
C GLY A 131 -0.14 -9.56 -11.79
N ASN A 132 0.18 -10.83 -11.53
CA ASN A 132 1.19 -11.21 -10.53
C ASN A 132 2.59 -10.63 -10.82
N LYS A 133 2.99 -10.47 -12.08
CA LYS A 133 4.34 -9.95 -12.41
C LYS A 133 4.45 -8.47 -12.02
N ALA A 134 3.37 -7.70 -12.20
CA ALA A 134 3.33 -6.33 -11.72
C ALA A 134 3.45 -6.23 -10.19
N LEU A 135 2.85 -7.16 -9.44
CA LEU A 135 2.96 -7.14 -7.98
C LEU A 135 4.40 -7.40 -7.51
N TRP A 136 5.08 -8.37 -8.12
CA TRP A 136 6.51 -8.58 -7.87
C TRP A 136 7.36 -7.37 -8.27
N SER A 137 7.08 -6.77 -9.42
CA SER A 137 7.79 -5.57 -9.86
C SER A 137 7.54 -4.36 -8.95
N LEU A 138 6.35 -4.24 -8.35
CA LEU A 138 5.97 -3.18 -7.42
C LEU A 138 6.58 -3.38 -6.03
N ARG A 139 6.71 -4.64 -5.59
CA ARG A 139 7.34 -4.98 -4.30
C ARG A 139 8.76 -4.46 -4.21
N MET A 140 9.56 -4.61 -5.28
CA MET A 140 10.97 -4.25 -5.29
C MET A 140 11.27 -2.80 -4.85
N PRO A 141 10.70 -1.75 -5.46
CA PRO A 141 10.95 -0.38 -5.03
C PRO A 141 10.37 -0.09 -3.63
N LEU A 142 9.24 -0.69 -3.25
CA LEU A 142 8.64 -0.47 -1.93
C LEU A 142 9.53 -1.03 -0.80
N GLU A 143 10.01 -2.26 -0.94
CA GLU A 143 10.92 -2.88 0.03
C GLU A 143 12.29 -2.20 0.04
N HIS A 144 12.79 -1.76 -1.12
CA HIS A 144 13.99 -0.93 -1.19
C HIS A 144 13.85 0.36 -0.36
N LEU A 145 12.67 0.97 -0.38
CA LEU A 145 12.33 2.17 0.39
C LEU A 145 11.95 1.87 1.86
N GLY A 146 12.15 0.65 2.33
CA GLY A 146 11.93 0.24 3.72
C GLY A 146 10.49 -0.15 4.07
N ALA A 147 9.59 -0.24 3.10
CA ALA A 147 8.23 -0.72 3.35
C ALA A 147 8.23 -2.22 3.68
N ARG A 148 7.40 -2.62 4.64
CA ARG A 148 7.20 -4.01 5.06
C ARG A 148 6.03 -4.59 4.28
N VAL A 149 6.31 -5.04 3.06
CA VAL A 149 5.27 -5.59 2.19
C VAL A 149 4.87 -6.99 2.68
N PHE A 150 3.57 -7.18 2.96
CA PHE A 150 3.01 -8.43 3.44
C PHE A 150 3.42 -9.60 2.55
N PRO A 151 3.87 -10.75 3.10
CA PRO A 151 4.43 -11.84 2.29
C PRO A 151 3.46 -12.34 1.21
N ASP A 152 2.18 -12.50 1.57
CA ASP A 152 1.16 -12.92 0.63
C ASP A 152 0.60 -11.74 -0.16
N MET A 153 0.48 -11.92 -1.47
CA MET A 153 -0.16 -10.97 -2.38
C MET A 153 -1.44 -11.59 -2.94
N PHE A 154 -2.39 -10.77 -3.38
CA PHE A 154 -3.63 -11.27 -3.99
C PHE A 154 -3.69 -10.97 -5.48
N SER A 155 -3.74 -12.01 -6.32
CA SER A 155 -3.79 -11.89 -7.78
C SER A 155 -5.07 -12.53 -8.32
N LEU A 156 -6.01 -11.70 -8.79
CA LEU A 156 -7.29 -12.14 -9.34
C LEU A 156 -7.19 -12.30 -10.86
N ALA A 157 -7.07 -13.55 -11.30
CA ALA A 157 -7.10 -13.94 -12.70
C ALA A 157 -8.49 -13.84 -13.30
N MET A 158 -8.57 -13.59 -14.61
CA MET A 158 -9.83 -13.51 -15.36
C MET A 158 -10.86 -12.57 -14.72
N ALA A 159 -10.40 -11.48 -14.09
CA ALA A 159 -11.21 -10.65 -13.19
C ALA A 159 -12.48 -10.06 -13.84
N HIS A 160 -12.48 -9.86 -15.16
CA HIS A 160 -13.66 -9.43 -15.93
C HIS A 160 -14.84 -10.41 -15.90
N LYS A 161 -14.61 -11.66 -15.48
CA LYS A 161 -15.61 -12.72 -15.28
C LYS A 161 -15.72 -13.18 -13.83
N ALA A 162 -14.85 -12.69 -12.94
CA ALA A 162 -14.75 -13.18 -11.57
C ALA A 162 -15.57 -12.34 -10.58
N PHE A 163 -16.07 -11.19 -11.01
CA PHE A 163 -16.89 -10.30 -10.19
C PHE A 163 -18.38 -10.43 -10.51
N THR A 164 -19.22 -10.37 -9.47
CA THR A 164 -20.65 -10.10 -9.59
C THR A 164 -20.87 -8.63 -10.01
N PRO A 165 -22.08 -8.26 -10.47
CA PRO A 165 -22.41 -6.85 -10.77
C PRO A 165 -22.18 -5.90 -9.58
N GLU A 166 -22.28 -6.39 -8.35
CA GLU A 166 -22.05 -5.65 -7.10
C GLU A 166 -20.56 -5.56 -6.72
N GLY A 167 -19.66 -6.14 -7.53
CA GLY A 167 -18.22 -6.11 -7.28
C GLY A 167 -17.72 -7.15 -6.27
N LYS A 168 -18.51 -8.20 -5.98
CA LYS A 168 -18.08 -9.33 -5.13
C LYS A 168 -17.41 -10.41 -5.95
N ILE A 169 -16.48 -11.17 -5.36
CA ILE A 169 -15.89 -12.34 -6.03
C ILE A 169 -16.94 -13.45 -6.09
N ILE A 170 -17.19 -13.99 -7.29
CA ILE A 170 -18.23 -15.02 -7.54
C ILE A 170 -17.85 -16.35 -6.88
N ASP A 171 -16.59 -16.76 -7.00
CA ASP A 171 -16.11 -18.02 -6.43
C ASP A 171 -15.96 -17.89 -4.90
N GLU A 172 -16.76 -18.63 -4.15
CA GLU A 172 -16.81 -18.56 -2.68
C GLU A 172 -15.47 -18.92 -2.02
N THR A 173 -14.74 -19.88 -2.60
CA THR A 173 -13.44 -20.31 -2.07
C THR A 173 -12.41 -19.19 -2.23
N LEU A 174 -12.42 -18.53 -3.38
CA LEU A 174 -11.55 -17.40 -3.68
C LEU A 174 -11.93 -16.16 -2.87
N ALA A 175 -13.23 -15.90 -2.67
CA ALA A 175 -13.72 -14.84 -1.80
C ALA A 175 -13.24 -15.05 -0.35
N LYS A 176 -13.30 -16.29 0.16
CA LYS A 176 -12.77 -16.63 1.49
C LYS A 176 -11.26 -16.44 1.58
N ARG A 177 -10.50 -16.82 0.54
CA ARG A 177 -9.05 -16.59 0.47
C ARG A 177 -8.70 -15.11 0.48
N PHE A 178 -9.45 -14.30 -0.29
CA PHE A 178 -9.30 -12.84 -0.31
C PHE A 178 -9.50 -12.24 1.09
N GLY A 179 -10.62 -12.58 1.74
CA GLY A 179 -10.90 -12.10 3.10
C GLY A 179 -9.85 -12.54 4.11
N SER A 180 -9.43 -13.81 4.07
CA SER A 180 -8.40 -14.34 4.97
C SER A 180 -7.05 -13.63 4.80
N ASN A 181 -6.67 -13.28 3.56
CA ASN A 181 -5.45 -12.54 3.29
C ASN A 181 -5.47 -11.14 3.93
N ILE A 182 -6.59 -10.42 3.78
CA ILE A 182 -6.76 -9.09 4.40
C ILE A 182 -6.75 -9.18 5.93
N ILE A 183 -7.42 -10.18 6.52
CA ILE A 183 -7.44 -10.39 7.97
C ILE A 183 -6.01 -10.66 8.49
N ALA A 184 -5.24 -11.50 7.79
CA ALA A 184 -3.86 -11.81 8.16
C ALA A 184 -2.95 -10.56 8.08
N PHE A 185 -3.09 -9.77 7.01
CA PHE A 185 -2.41 -8.49 6.87
C PHE A 185 -2.76 -7.53 8.02
N MET A 186 -4.04 -7.34 8.32
CA MET A 186 -4.51 -6.47 9.41
C MET A 186 -3.99 -6.92 10.77
N SER A 187 -3.93 -8.23 11.02
CA SER A 187 -3.37 -8.79 12.25
C SER A 187 -1.87 -8.48 12.39
N LEU A 188 -1.10 -8.53 11.29
CA LEU A 188 0.30 -8.14 11.30
C LEU A 188 0.48 -6.64 11.58
N VAL A 189 -0.35 -5.78 10.96
CA VAL A 189 -0.30 -4.33 11.17
C VAL A 189 -0.66 -3.97 12.62
N GLU A 190 -1.70 -4.60 13.17
CA GLU A 190 -2.07 -4.47 14.58
C GLU A 190 -0.90 -4.83 15.47
N ALA A 191 -0.27 -5.98 15.19
CA ALA A 191 0.81 -6.46 16.01
C ALA A 191 2.04 -5.52 15.94
N ALA A 192 2.40 -5.05 14.75
CA ALA A 192 3.50 -4.11 14.56
C ALA A 192 3.26 -2.76 15.24
N LYS A 193 2.00 -2.31 15.31
CA LYS A 193 1.62 -1.06 15.98
C LYS A 193 1.65 -1.18 17.51
N ASN A 194 1.19 -2.31 18.06
CA ASN A 194 0.94 -2.45 19.49
C ASN A 194 1.97 -3.27 20.26
N TYR A 195 2.82 -4.09 19.61
CA TYR A 195 3.85 -4.88 20.29
C TYR A 195 5.26 -4.28 20.12
N PRO A 196 5.87 -3.74 21.20
CA PRO A 196 7.16 -3.01 21.15
C PRO A 196 8.35 -3.83 20.61
N CYS A 197 8.30 -5.15 20.70
CA CYS A 197 9.42 -6.03 20.31
C CYS A 197 9.66 -6.11 18.78
N ILE A 198 8.75 -5.57 17.95
CA ILE A 198 8.85 -5.51 16.49
C ILE A 198 9.49 -4.19 15.99
N LYS A 199 9.69 -3.20 16.89
CA LYS A 199 10.45 -1.98 16.57
C LYS A 199 11.95 -2.29 16.67
N LYS A 200 12.60 -2.56 15.54
CA LYS A 200 14.06 -2.60 15.45
C LYS A 200 14.52 -1.74 14.28
N ALA A 201 15.58 -0.99 14.54
CA ALA A 201 16.21 0.00 13.66
C ALA A 201 16.44 -0.53 12.24
N TRP A 202 16.10 0.29 11.26
CA TRP A 202 16.38 0.06 9.84
C TRP A 202 17.46 1.03 9.36
N VAL A 203 18.33 0.55 8.49
CA VAL A 203 19.41 1.28 7.83
C VAL A 203 19.21 1.10 6.33
N GLU A 204 19.14 2.17 5.54
CA GLU A 204 18.80 2.12 4.10
C GLU A 204 19.89 1.40 3.30
N PHE A 205 21.15 1.55 3.75
CA PHE A 205 22.30 0.79 3.27
C PHE A 205 23.12 0.24 4.44
N LEU A 206 23.63 -0.99 4.33
CA LEU A 206 24.49 -1.58 5.39
C LEU A 206 25.76 -0.75 5.73
N GLY A 207 26.10 0.26 4.92
CA GLY A 207 27.21 1.19 5.16
C GLY A 207 26.78 2.65 5.43
N GLU A 208 25.50 2.93 5.57
CA GLU A 208 25.01 4.29 5.90
C GLU A 208 25.34 4.62 7.36
N GLN A 209 25.91 5.80 7.59
CA GLN A 209 26.11 6.33 8.94
C GLN A 209 24.85 7.08 9.34
N THR A 210 24.16 6.60 10.38
CA THR A 210 22.98 7.27 10.92
C THR A 210 23.39 8.57 11.64
N ASP A 211 22.65 9.65 11.41
CA ASP A 211 22.77 10.94 12.09
C ASP A 211 21.44 11.30 12.78
N ALA A 212 21.40 12.35 13.61
CA ALA A 212 20.19 12.70 14.36
C ALA A 212 18.94 13.02 13.49
N ALA A 213 19.11 13.23 12.18
CA ALA A 213 18.00 13.44 11.23
C ALA A 213 17.52 12.14 10.56
N THR A 214 18.35 11.11 10.53
CA THR A 214 18.08 9.78 9.95
C THR A 214 17.92 8.68 11.00
N ASP A 215 18.37 8.93 12.23
CA ASP A 215 18.29 8.03 13.38
C ASP A 215 16.85 7.97 13.90
N ARG A 216 16.28 6.77 13.90
CA ARG A 216 14.92 6.47 14.36
C ARG A 216 14.93 5.42 15.46
N VAL A 217 15.94 5.45 16.32
CA VAL A 217 15.90 4.75 17.60
C VAL A 217 14.89 5.46 18.50
N GLU A 218 13.70 4.87 18.65
CA GLU A 218 12.82 5.10 19.82
C GLU A 218 13.13 4.10 20.93
#